data_AF-A0A089IBS4-F1
#
_entry.id   AF-A0A089IBS4-F1
#
_cell.length_a   1.000
_cell.length_b   1.000
_cell.length_c   1.000
_cell.angle_alpha   90.00
_cell.angle_beta   90.00
_cell.angle_gamma   90.00
#
_symmetry.space_group_name_H-M   'P 1'
#
loop_
_entity.id
_entity.type
_entity.pdbx_description
1 polymer ?
#
loop_
_entity_poly.entity_id
_entity_poly.type
_entity_poly.pdbx_seq_one_letter_code
_entity_poly.pdbx_strand_id
1 'polypeptide(L)'
;MRNYGLQFSLTGLLLYALQLLPNIIWMLVPPTNNVLTGNSSAYKTLNIIEGLFGVLTVILMVVLINKGEGNNSNFYIRLAVLFLAAYYISWVFYYNGVVAPWLLILGIACMPPLYFFFVGLWMKNYVLLVPCAIFGITHILITCMNYLRP
;
A
#
# COMPACT_ATOMS: atom_id res chain seq x y z
N MET A 1 -17.03 20.50 2.53
CA MET A 1 -16.14 19.77 3.45
C MET A 1 -16.69 19.77 4.89
N ARG A 2 -17.95 19.33 5.12
CA ARG A 2 -18.66 19.50 6.42
C ARG A 2 -18.95 18.20 7.18
N ASN A 3 -18.48 17.05 6.68
CA ASN A 3 -18.85 15.72 7.19
C ASN A 3 -17.65 14.86 7.65
N TYR A 4 -16.43 15.41 7.72
CA TYR A 4 -15.28 14.64 8.21
C TYR A 4 -15.10 14.86 9.71
N GLY A 5 -14.95 13.78 10.46
CA GLY A 5 -14.57 13.79 11.88
C GLY A 5 -13.22 13.12 12.07
N LEU A 6 -12.39 13.70 12.93
CA LEU A 6 -11.21 13.02 13.45
C LEU A 6 -11.67 12.01 14.51
N GLN A 7 -11.78 10.75 14.12
CA GLN A 7 -12.13 9.64 14.99
C GLN A 7 -11.30 8.42 14.62
N PHE A 8 -10.92 7.64 15.63
CA PHE A 8 -10.15 6.44 15.41
C PHE A 8 -11.02 5.34 14.78
N SER A 9 -10.61 4.87 13.60
CA SER A 9 -11.21 3.79 12.82
C SER A 9 -10.45 2.50 13.07
N LEU A 10 -11.02 1.64 13.91
CA LEU A 10 -10.48 0.29 14.11
C LEU A 10 -10.43 -0.51 12.80
N THR A 11 -11.43 -0.30 11.93
CA THR A 11 -11.49 -0.93 10.61
C THR A 11 -10.32 -0.51 9.71
N GLY A 12 -9.98 0.78 9.68
CA GLY A 12 -8.84 1.29 8.94
C GLY A 12 -7.52 0.68 9.43
N LEU A 13 -7.37 0.55 10.75
CA LEU A 13 -6.20 -0.08 11.37
C LEU A 13 -6.09 -1.57 10.98
N LEU A 14 -7.19 -2.32 11.06
CA LEU A 14 -7.20 -3.75 10.70
C LEU A 14 -6.83 -3.97 9.23
N LEU A 15 -7.39 -3.14 8.33
CA LEU A 15 -7.11 -3.22 6.90
C LEU A 15 -5.64 -2.87 6.59
N TYR A 16 -5.08 -1.89 7.29
CA TYR A 16 -3.65 -1.59 7.21
C TYR A 16 -2.79 -2.75 7.75
N ALA A 17 -3.13 -3.29 8.91
CA ALA A 17 -2.42 -4.41 9.52
C ALA A 17 -2.38 -5.64 8.59
N LEU A 18 -3.50 -5.96 7.93
CA LEU A 18 -3.57 -7.05 6.96
C LEU A 18 -2.60 -6.86 5.78
N GLN A 19 -2.47 -5.64 5.27
CA GLN A 19 -1.50 -5.32 4.22
C GLN A 19 -0.05 -5.36 4.74
N LEU A 20 0.15 -5.05 6.02
CA LEU A 20 1.46 -5.02 6.67
C LEU A 20 2.00 -6.43 6.99
N LEU A 21 1.14 -7.42 7.20
CA LEU A 21 1.52 -8.78 7.60
C LEU A 21 2.65 -9.39 6.74
N PRO A 22 2.58 -9.43 5.40
CA PRO A 22 3.66 -9.99 4.60
C PRO A 22 5.00 -9.26 4.75
N ASN A 23 4.96 -7.93 4.95
CA ASN A 23 6.17 -7.13 5.21
C ASN A 23 6.79 -7.46 6.57
N ILE A 24 5.98 -7.70 7.60
CA ILE A 24 6.47 -8.13 8.92
C ILE A 24 7.16 -9.50 8.80
N ILE A 25 6.53 -10.44 8.09
CA ILE A 25 7.12 -11.77 7.87
C ILE A 25 8.46 -11.61 7.13
N TRP A 26 8.54 -10.76 6.11
CA TRP A 26 9.80 -10.47 5.41
C TRP A 26 10.87 -9.82 6.27
N MET A 27 10.49 -8.92 7.18
CA MET A 27 11.43 -8.30 8.11
C MET A 27 12.00 -9.33 9.11
N LEU A 28 11.17 -10.28 9.57
CA LEU A 28 11.58 -11.31 10.55
C LEU A 28 12.29 -12.51 9.90
N VAL A 29 11.87 -12.88 8.68
CA VAL A 29 12.36 -14.03 7.92
C VAL A 29 12.71 -13.57 6.50
N PRO A 30 13.82 -12.83 6.33
CA PRO A 30 14.23 -12.38 5.01
C PRO A 30 14.59 -13.60 4.13
N PRO A 31 14.10 -13.69 2.88
CA PRO A 31 14.47 -14.76 1.97
C PRO A 31 15.94 -14.65 1.56
N THR A 32 16.54 -15.77 1.19
CA THR A 32 17.95 -15.87 0.78
C THR A 32 18.32 -14.96 -0.39
N ASN A 33 17.37 -14.68 -1.29
CA ASN A 33 17.55 -13.80 -2.44
C ASN A 33 16.90 -12.43 -2.16
N ASN A 34 17.42 -11.69 -1.18
CA ASN A 34 16.77 -10.49 -0.65
C ASN A 34 16.99 -9.23 -1.51
N VAL A 35 16.55 -9.26 -2.78
CA VAL A 35 16.68 -8.14 -3.71
C VAL A 35 15.97 -6.87 -3.21
N LEU A 36 14.91 -7.03 -2.39
CA LEU A 36 14.16 -5.92 -1.78
C LEU A 36 15.01 -5.05 -0.83
N THR A 37 16.08 -5.58 -0.22
CA THR A 37 16.99 -4.75 0.59
C THR A 37 17.75 -3.70 -0.22
N GLY A 38 17.92 -3.94 -1.52
CA GLY A 38 18.50 -2.98 -2.46
C GLY A 38 17.49 -2.02 -3.08
N ASN A 39 16.19 -2.13 -2.78
CA ASN A 39 15.14 -1.28 -3.36
C ASN A 39 15.10 0.13 -2.72
N SER A 40 16.26 0.74 -2.50
CA SER A 40 16.38 2.13 -2.10
C SER A 40 16.66 2.96 -3.33
N SER A 41 15.83 3.95 -3.63
CA SER A 41 16.14 4.88 -4.72
C SER A 41 17.50 5.54 -4.49
N ALA A 42 18.27 5.75 -5.56
CA ALA A 42 19.49 6.56 -5.54
C ALA A 42 19.24 8.00 -5.04
N TYR A 43 17.99 8.48 -5.13
CA TYR A 43 17.58 9.80 -4.65
C TYR A 43 16.88 9.69 -3.29
N LYS A 44 17.60 10.02 -2.22
CA LYS A 44 17.10 10.02 -0.83
C LYS A 44 15.80 10.83 -0.65
N THR A 45 15.61 11.88 -1.45
CA THR A 45 14.38 12.70 -1.46
C THR A 45 13.14 11.91 -1.87
N LEU A 46 13.24 10.99 -2.82
CA LEU A 46 12.10 10.18 -3.26
C LEU A 46 11.67 9.19 -2.18
N ASN A 47 12.63 8.56 -1.48
CA ASN A 47 12.33 7.67 -0.35
C ASN A 47 11.67 8.44 0.81
N ILE A 48 12.08 9.69 1.05
CA ILE A 48 11.44 10.55 2.08
C ILE A 48 10.00 10.88 1.70
N ILE A 49 9.76 11.24 0.43
CA ILE A 49 8.41 11.54 -0.07
C ILE A 49 7.53 10.29 0.04
N GLU A 50 7.98 9.15 -0.46
CA GLU A 50 7.27 7.87 -0.32
C GLU A 50 6.93 7.55 1.14
N GLY A 51 7.91 7.61 2.04
CA GLY A 51 7.68 7.33 3.46
C GLY A 51 6.70 8.31 4.10
N LEU A 52 6.85 9.62 3.83
CA LEU A 52 5.98 10.65 4.40
C LEU A 52 4.54 10.52 3.91
N PHE A 53 4.33 10.32 2.61
CA PHE A 53 2.99 10.15 2.04
C PHE A 53 2.39 8.78 2.41
N GLY A 54 3.21 7.74 2.57
CA GLY A 54 2.79 6.44 3.08
C GLY A 54 2.26 6.55 4.52
N VAL A 55 3.04 7.14 5.43
CA VAL A 55 2.61 7.37 6.83
C VAL A 55 1.36 8.25 6.88
N LEU A 56 1.31 9.31 6.07
CA LEU A 56 0.16 10.19 6.02
C LEU A 56 -1.09 9.48 5.50
N THR A 57 -0.95 8.57 4.53
CA THR A 57 -2.04 7.70 4.06
C THR A 57 -2.57 6.83 5.20
N VAL A 58 -1.69 6.20 5.98
CA VAL A 58 -2.08 5.36 7.13
C VAL A 58 -2.77 6.17 8.21
N ILE A 59 -2.22 7.33 8.57
CA ILE A 59 -2.82 8.22 9.58
C ILE A 59 -4.22 8.64 9.13
N LEU A 60 -4.39 9.05 7.87
CA LEU A 60 -5.70 9.43 7.36
C LEU A 60 -6.67 8.23 7.30
N MET A 61 -6.16 7.03 7.04
CA MET A 61 -6.96 5.80 7.01
C MET A 61 -7.52 5.45 8.38
N VAL A 62 -6.69 5.64 9.42
CA VAL A 62 -7.00 5.28 10.80
C VAL A 62 -7.73 6.41 11.53
N VAL A 63 -7.45 7.68 11.25
CA VAL A 63 -7.93 8.81 12.08
C VAL A 63 -9.02 9.63 11.40
N LEU A 64 -9.13 9.62 10.07
CA LEU A 64 -10.10 10.44 9.37
C LEU A 64 -11.30 9.59 8.93
N ILE A 65 -12.46 9.84 9.54
CA ILE A 65 -13.70 9.12 9.22
C ILE A 65 -14.71 10.10 8.62
N ASN A 66 -15.37 9.69 7.54
CA ASN A 66 -16.50 10.41 7.00
C ASN A 66 -17.76 10.07 7.83
N LYS A 67 -18.29 11.05 8.54
CA LYS A 67 -19.55 10.96 9.33
C LYS A 67 -20.80 10.93 8.45
N GLY A 68 -20.68 11.13 7.14
CA GLY A 68 -21.78 11.03 6.19
C GLY A 68 -22.11 9.57 5.87
N GLU A 69 -23.24 9.10 6.41
CA GLU A 69 -23.98 7.87 6.09
C GLU A 69 -23.17 6.74 5.43
N GLY A 70 -22.64 5.85 6.27
CA GLY A 70 -22.28 4.47 5.93
C GLY A 70 -21.14 4.27 4.93
N ASN A 71 -20.62 3.04 4.93
CA ASN A 71 -19.64 2.62 3.93
C ASN A 71 -20.27 2.62 2.53
N ASN A 72 -19.45 2.89 1.52
CA ASN A 72 -19.85 2.81 0.12
C ASN A 72 -20.13 1.36 -0.29
N SER A 73 -20.51 1.14 -1.56
CA SER A 73 -20.81 -0.18 -2.09
C SER A 73 -19.78 -1.25 -1.70
N ASN A 74 -20.27 -2.43 -1.28
CA ASN A 74 -19.45 -3.61 -1.00
C ASN A 74 -18.60 -4.06 -2.20
N PHE A 75 -18.85 -3.53 -3.39
CA PHE A 75 -18.01 -3.72 -4.56
C PHE A 75 -16.56 -3.24 -4.33
N TYR A 76 -16.37 -2.08 -3.70
CA TYR A 76 -15.04 -1.51 -3.49
C TYR A 76 -14.19 -2.35 -2.54
N ILE A 77 -14.78 -2.86 -1.45
CA ILE A 77 -14.05 -3.73 -0.52
C ILE A 77 -13.72 -5.08 -1.15
N ARG A 78 -14.58 -5.62 -2.03
CA ARG A 78 -14.26 -6.84 -2.80
C ARG A 78 -13.06 -6.63 -3.72
N LEU A 79 -12.99 -5.49 -4.41
CA LEU A 79 -11.82 -5.13 -5.22
C LEU A 79 -10.57 -4.98 -4.36
N ALA A 80 -10.65 -4.30 -3.21
CA ALA A 80 -9.53 -4.20 -2.28
C ALA A 80 -9.03 -5.60 -1.85
N VAL A 81 -9.93 -6.50 -1.46
CA VAL A 81 -9.57 -7.88 -1.09
C VAL A 81 -8.90 -8.62 -2.25
N LEU A 82 -9.33 -8.39 -3.50
CA LEU A 82 -8.68 -8.97 -4.68
C LEU A 82 -7.23 -8.49 -4.83
N PHE A 83 -6.97 -7.18 -4.69
CA PHE A 83 -5.60 -6.64 -4.73
C PHE A 83 -4.75 -7.14 -3.56
N LEU A 84 -5.33 -7.27 -2.37
CA LEU A 84 -4.66 -7.86 -1.22
C LEU A 84 -4.31 -9.33 -1.47
N ALA A 85 -5.21 -10.13 -2.05
CA ALA A 85 -4.93 -11.51 -2.40
C ALA A 85 -3.79 -11.61 -3.45
N ALA A 86 -3.82 -10.76 -4.48
CA ALA A 86 -2.74 -10.68 -5.47
C ALA A 86 -1.39 -10.29 -4.84
N TYR A 87 -1.40 -9.40 -3.85
CA TYR A 87 -0.21 -9.03 -3.07
C TYR A 87 0.36 -10.23 -2.30
N TYR A 88 -0.49 -10.99 -1.61
CA TYR A 88 -0.07 -12.18 -0.87
C TYR A 88 0.48 -13.27 -1.80
N ILE A 89 -0.17 -13.51 -2.93
CA ILE A 89 0.33 -14.44 -3.96
C ILE A 89 1.71 -13.98 -4.44
N SER A 90 1.90 -12.68 -4.67
CA SER A 90 3.18 -12.12 -5.10
C SER A 90 4.29 -12.36 -4.07
N TRP A 91 3.96 -12.24 -2.78
CA TRP A 91 4.88 -12.61 -1.70
C TRP A 91 5.24 -14.10 -1.71
N VAL A 92 4.27 -14.99 -1.91
CA VAL A 92 4.56 -16.43 -2.00
C VAL A 92 5.55 -16.71 -3.13
N PHE A 93 5.33 -16.13 -4.32
CA PHE A 93 6.27 -16.26 -5.43
C PHE A 93 7.66 -15.70 -5.10
N TYR A 94 7.72 -14.54 -4.42
CA TYR A 94 8.96 -13.92 -3.98
C TYR A 94 9.76 -14.84 -3.02
N TYR A 95 9.09 -15.45 -2.03
CA TYR A 95 9.70 -16.42 -1.12
C TYR A 95 10.15 -17.71 -1.81
N ASN A 96 9.50 -18.10 -2.91
CA ASN A 96 9.95 -19.21 -3.76
C ASN A 96 11.13 -18.83 -4.68
N GLY A 97 11.68 -17.62 -4.55
CA GLY A 97 12.85 -17.17 -5.30
C GLY A 97 12.54 -16.51 -6.65
N VAL A 98 11.26 -16.30 -6.98
CA VAL A 98 10.87 -15.58 -8.20
C VAL A 98 11.07 -14.08 -7.98
N VAL A 99 12.22 -13.57 -8.42
CA VAL A 99 12.61 -12.15 -8.29
C VAL A 99 12.45 -11.38 -9.61
N ALA A 100 11.42 -11.71 -10.39
CA ALA A 100 11.19 -11.07 -11.68
C ALA A 100 10.77 -9.59 -11.49
N PRO A 101 11.31 -8.64 -12.28
CA PRO A 101 10.98 -7.21 -12.15
C PRO A 101 9.47 -6.91 -12.21
N TRP A 102 8.74 -7.61 -13.08
CA TRP A 102 7.29 -7.46 -13.20
C TRP A 102 6.56 -7.86 -11.92
N LEU A 103 7.02 -8.89 -11.19
CA LEU A 103 6.42 -9.34 -9.94
C LEU A 103 6.69 -8.33 -8.82
N LEU A 104 7.90 -7.78 -8.76
CA LEU A 104 8.28 -6.80 -7.75
C LEU A 104 7.52 -5.47 -7.96
N ILE A 105 7.44 -5.00 -9.20
CA ILE A 105 6.77 -3.75 -9.56
C ILE A 105 5.25 -3.89 -9.46
N LEU A 106 4.66 -4.85 -10.16
CA LEU A 106 3.21 -4.98 -10.21
C LEU A 106 2.67 -5.66 -8.96
N GLY A 107 3.30 -6.74 -8.52
CA GLY A 107 2.82 -7.57 -7.43
C GLY A 107 3.09 -6.96 -6.05
N ILE A 108 4.32 -6.49 -5.80
CA ILE A 108 4.71 -6.00 -4.47
C ILE A 108 4.53 -4.49 -4.33
N ALA A 109 4.92 -3.69 -5.33
CA ALA A 109 4.86 -2.22 -5.22
C ALA A 109 3.51 -1.61 -5.64
N CYS A 110 2.84 -2.12 -6.68
CA CYS A 110 1.59 -1.54 -7.18
C CYS A 110 0.35 -1.99 -6.39
N MET A 111 0.33 -3.21 -5.86
CA MET A 111 -0.83 -3.75 -5.14
C MET A 111 -1.18 -3.02 -3.84
N PRO A 112 -0.23 -2.65 -2.94
CA PRO A 112 -0.57 -1.96 -1.69
C PRO A 112 -1.24 -0.58 -1.90
N PRO A 113 -0.72 0.31 -2.77
CA PRO A 113 -1.40 1.58 -3.06
C PRO A 113 -2.79 1.39 -3.67
N LEU A 114 -2.96 0.42 -4.58
CA LEU A 114 -4.27 0.11 -5.15
C LEU A 114 -5.25 -0.36 -4.07
N TYR A 115 -4.80 -1.26 -3.19
CA TYR A 115 -5.57 -1.70 -2.03
C TYR A 115 -6.03 -0.51 -1.17
N PHE A 116 -5.12 0.36 -0.75
CA PHE A 116 -5.47 1.54 0.05
C PHE A 116 -6.40 2.52 -0.67
N PHE A 117 -6.24 2.67 -1.99
CA PHE A 117 -7.11 3.51 -2.81
C PHE A 117 -8.57 3.01 -2.80
N PHE A 118 -8.78 1.71 -3.02
CA PHE A 118 -10.12 1.12 -2.99
C PHE A 118 -10.73 1.11 -1.58
N VAL A 119 -9.91 0.89 -0.54
CA VAL A 119 -10.39 1.03 0.85
C VAL A 119 -10.79 2.47 1.15
N GLY A 120 -10.03 3.46 0.69
CA GLY A 120 -10.37 4.88 0.80
C GLY A 120 -11.73 5.22 0.16
N LEU A 121 -11.97 4.69 -1.05
CA LEU A 121 -13.26 4.83 -1.74
C LEU A 121 -14.41 4.15 -0.99
N TRP A 122 -14.15 2.98 -0.41
CA TRP A 122 -15.14 2.27 0.40
C TRP A 122 -15.51 3.02 1.67
N MET A 123 -14.54 3.61 2.37
CA MET A 123 -14.77 4.45 3.56
C MET A 123 -15.26 5.87 3.22
N LYS A 124 -15.49 6.17 1.93
CA LYS A 124 -15.80 7.52 1.41
C LYS A 124 -14.82 8.59 1.91
N ASN A 125 -13.56 8.20 2.12
CA ASN A 125 -12.50 9.08 2.58
C ASN A 125 -11.68 9.58 1.38
N TYR A 126 -12.21 10.61 0.72
CA TYR A 126 -11.57 11.19 -0.47
C TYR A 126 -10.27 11.93 -0.14
N VAL A 127 -10.11 12.40 1.10
CA VAL A 127 -8.89 13.09 1.56
C VAL A 127 -7.71 12.12 1.58
N LEU A 128 -7.95 10.83 1.88
CA LEU A 128 -6.93 9.78 1.81
C LEU A 128 -6.46 9.48 0.38
N LEU A 129 -7.31 9.67 -0.62
CA LEU A 129 -6.98 9.27 -2.00
C LEU A 129 -5.82 10.09 -2.58
N VAL A 130 -5.72 11.37 -2.23
CA VAL A 130 -4.66 12.26 -2.71
C VAL A 130 -3.27 11.80 -2.24
N PRO A 131 -3.00 11.65 -0.93
CA PRO A 131 -1.70 11.15 -0.46
C PRO A 131 -1.46 9.70 -0.85
N CYS A 132 -2.50 8.86 -0.92
CA CYS A 132 -2.39 7.49 -1.41
C CYS A 132 -1.92 7.43 -2.88
N ALA A 133 -2.43 8.32 -3.73
CA ALA A 133 -2.03 8.39 -5.13
C ALA A 133 -0.57 8.86 -5.26
N ILE A 134 -0.17 9.87 -4.48
CA ILE A 134 1.21 10.36 -4.47
C ILE A 134 2.15 9.26 -3.99
N PHE A 135 1.83 8.59 -2.88
CA PHE A 135 2.56 7.43 -2.38
C PHE A 135 2.67 6.32 -3.42
N GLY A 136 1.55 5.95 -4.06
CA GLY A 136 1.55 4.88 -5.06
C GLY A 136 2.42 5.20 -6.27
N ILE A 137 2.33 6.43 -6.79
CA ILE A 137 3.15 6.86 -7.92
C ILE A 137 4.63 6.85 -7.55
N THR A 138 5.00 7.42 -6.39
CA THR A 138 6.42 7.45 -5.99
C THR A 138 6.95 6.05 -5.70
N HIS A 139 6.17 5.19 -5.04
CA HIS A 139 6.55 3.81 -4.74
C HIS A 139 6.77 2.96 -6.00
N ILE A 140 5.88 3.10 -6.98
CA ILE A 140 6.02 2.42 -8.28
C ILE A 140 7.24 2.98 -9.04
N LEU A 141 7.42 4.31 -9.07
CA LEU A 141 8.56 4.93 -9.77
C LEU A 141 9.90 4.50 -9.17
N ILE A 142 10.03 4.48 -7.84
CA ILE A 142 11.26 4.01 -7.16
C ILE A 142 11.55 2.56 -7.53
N THR A 143 10.53 1.70 -7.46
CA THR A 143 10.67 0.27 -7.78
C THR A 143 11.02 0.06 -9.26
N CYS A 144 10.41 0.82 -10.18
CA CYS A 144 10.80 0.82 -11.59
C CYS A 144 12.26 1.27 -11.77
N MET A 145 12.68 2.36 -11.12
CA MET A 145 14.06 2.86 -11.23
C MET A 145 15.11 1.85 -10.76
N ASN A 146 14.77 0.99 -9.80
CA ASN A 146 15.68 -0.01 -9.24
C ASN A 146 15.67 -1.33 -10.01
N TYR A 147 14.54 -1.74 -10.59
CA TYR A 147 14.39 -3.08 -11.20
C TYR A 147 14.19 -3.10 -12.72
N LEU A 148 13.86 -1.97 -13.37
CA LEU A 148 13.80 -1.85 -14.84
C LEU A 148 15.08 -1.27 -15.45
N ARG A 149 16.04 -0.84 -14.63
CA ARG A 149 17.32 -0.34 -15.14
C ARG A 149 18.20 -1.53 -15.54
N PRO A 150 18.70 -1.58 -16.79
CA PRO A 150 19.60 -2.64 -17.26
C PRO A 150 20.97 -2.60 -16.59
#